data_AF-A0A2C8YUU1-F1
#
_entry.id   AF-A0A2C8YUU1-F1
#
_cell.length_a   1.000
_cell.length_b   1.000
_cell.length_c   1.000
_cell.angle_alpha   90.00
_cell.angle_beta   90.00
_cell.angle_gamma   90.00
#
_symmetry.space_group_name_H-M   'P 1'
#
loop_
_entity.id
_entity.type
_entity.pdbx_description
1 polymer ?
#
loop_
_entity_poly.entity_id
_entity_poly.type
_entity_poly.pdbx_seq_one_letter_code
_entity_poly.pdbx_strand_id
1 'polypeptide(L)'
;MFFLKLWLILIVVCMVLCIIAMEIGRYMANADGNDADTARLLYNLYYLLIANIVLIIASLVVSALMGVLFSIYWPSWLDRALTNLRCLTKTTFSPGVATVCAAIPDIGYLIGIFILWDIARRQQKLLDVLGIQYTPVARRDLVLFVIFLLLANIVAYEGIVATRPGCFAACASIIGIMVTWLRVLRPCVEQGNKLYQLQQEVIKP
;
A
#
# COMPACT_ATOMS: atom_id res chain seq x y z
N MET A 1 3.75 7.92 6.72
CA MET A 1 4.00 7.93 5.26
C MET A 1 5.28 7.21 4.84
N PHE A 2 6.39 7.31 5.58
CA PHE A 2 7.63 6.59 5.26
C PHE A 2 7.41 5.08 5.07
N PHE A 3 6.72 4.44 6.02
CA PHE A 3 6.45 2.99 5.97
C PHE A 3 5.77 2.52 4.68
N LEU A 4 4.70 3.19 4.25
CA LEU A 4 3.98 2.87 3.01
C LEU A 4 4.84 3.02 1.75
N LYS A 5 5.70 4.04 1.68
CA LYS A 5 6.61 4.23 0.54
C LYS A 5 7.68 3.14 0.49
N LEU A 6 8.26 2.79 1.64
CA LEU A 6 9.25 1.73 1.74
C LEU A 6 8.63 0.36 1.40
N TRP A 7 7.40 0.12 1.85
CA TRP A 7 6.66 -1.11 1.54
C TRP A 7 6.39 -1.25 0.04
N LEU A 8 6.02 -0.16 -0.63
CA LEU A 8 5.88 -0.13 -2.10
C LEU A 8 7.19 -0.50 -2.80
N ILE A 9 8.32 0.08 -2.37
CA ILE A 9 9.64 -0.21 -2.96
C ILE A 9 9.99 -1.69 -2.79
N LEU A 10 9.80 -2.25 -1.59
CA LEU A 10 10.11 -3.65 -1.30
C LEU A 10 9.28 -4.61 -2.15
N ILE A 11 7.99 -4.32 -2.32
CA ILE A 11 7.11 -5.11 -3.18
C ILE A 11 7.59 -5.08 -4.63
N VAL A 12 7.94 -3.90 -5.17
CA VAL A 12 8.48 -3.77 -6.52
C VAL A 12 9.80 -4.54 -6.67
N VAL A 13 10.68 -4.48 -5.68
CA VAL A 13 11.94 -5.25 -5.66
C VAL A 13 11.67 -6.75 -5.66
N CYS A 14 10.80 -7.26 -4.78
CA CYS A 14 10.37 -8.67 -4.77
C CYS A 14 9.89 -9.11 -6.15
N MET A 15 9.04 -8.29 -6.79
CA MET A 15 8.45 -8.60 -8.10
C MET A 15 9.50 -8.72 -9.20
N VAL A 16 10.44 -7.76 -9.27
CA VAL A 16 11.53 -7.80 -10.25
C VAL A 16 12.39 -9.04 -10.05
N LEU A 17 12.69 -9.40 -8.79
CA LEU A 17 13.46 -10.59 -8.46
C LEU A 17 12.73 -11.87 -8.91
N CYS A 18 11.43 -11.99 -8.65
CA CYS A 18 10.63 -13.14 -9.10
C CYS A 18 10.62 -13.30 -10.63
N ILE A 19 10.51 -12.20 -11.39
CA ILE A 19 10.55 -12.25 -12.85
C ILE A 19 11.91 -12.76 -13.33
N ILE A 20 13.00 -12.26 -12.75
CA ILE A 20 14.37 -12.70 -13.07
C ILE A 20 14.53 -14.20 -12.76
N ALA A 21 14.05 -14.66 -11.60
CA ALA A 21 14.12 -16.08 -11.21
C ALA A 21 13.37 -16.99 -12.19
N MET A 22 12.18 -16.58 -12.65
CA MET A 22 11.40 -17.33 -13.65
C MET A 22 12.12 -17.44 -15.00
N GLU A 23 12.74 -16.35 -15.47
CA GLU A 23 13.50 -16.38 -16.73
C GLU A 23 14.73 -17.29 -16.62
N ILE A 24 15.49 -17.20 -15.52
CA ILE A 24 16.65 -18.07 -15.29
C ILE A 24 16.24 -19.54 -15.25
N GLY A 25 15.18 -19.87 -14.50
CA GLY A 25 14.66 -21.24 -14.42
C GLY A 25 14.22 -21.76 -15.79
N ARG A 26 13.58 -20.92 -16.61
CA ARG A 26 13.20 -21.28 -17.99
C ARG A 26 14.40 -21.52 -18.88
N TYR A 27 15.44 -20.67 -18.81
CA TYR A 27 16.67 -20.89 -19.58
C TYR A 27 17.35 -22.20 -19.20
N MET A 28 17.43 -22.49 -17.90
CA MET A 28 18.01 -23.75 -17.41
C MET A 28 17.21 -24.98 -17.86
N ALA A 29 15.88 -24.89 -17.88
CA ALA A 29 15.01 -26.01 -18.29
C ALA A 29 15.08 -26.35 -19.78
N ASN A 30 15.51 -25.41 -20.63
CA ASN A 30 15.60 -25.60 -22.09
C ASN A 30 17.04 -25.77 -22.58
N ALA A 31 18.03 -25.85 -21.68
CA ALA A 31 19.42 -25.98 -22.05
C ALA A 31 19.77 -27.45 -22.35
N ASP A 32 20.19 -27.76 -23.57
CA ASP A 32 20.75 -29.06 -23.95
C ASP A 32 22.25 -29.09 -23.60
N GLY A 33 22.61 -29.81 -22.55
CA GLY A 33 23.94 -29.78 -21.94
C GLY A 33 24.93 -30.76 -22.55
N ASN A 34 25.33 -30.58 -23.81
CA ASN A 34 26.29 -31.49 -24.45
C ASN A 34 27.72 -30.93 -24.59
N ASP A 35 27.94 -29.65 -24.33
CA ASP A 35 29.23 -28.96 -24.43
C ASP A 35 29.67 -28.28 -23.11
N ALA A 36 31.00 -28.18 -22.91
CA ALA A 36 31.59 -27.70 -21.66
C ALA A 36 31.25 -26.23 -21.36
N ASP A 37 31.03 -25.41 -22.39
CA ASP A 37 30.62 -24.01 -22.24
C ASP A 37 29.18 -23.90 -21.72
N THR A 38 28.27 -24.74 -22.22
CA THR A 38 26.89 -24.82 -21.70
C THR A 38 26.86 -25.31 -20.24
N ALA A 39 27.71 -26.26 -19.86
CA ALA A 39 27.82 -26.71 -18.47
C ALA A 39 28.27 -25.57 -17.52
N ARG A 40 29.25 -24.76 -17.95
CA ARG A 40 29.73 -23.60 -17.17
C ARG A 40 28.68 -22.49 -17.08
N LEU A 41 27.93 -22.27 -18.15
CA LEU A 41 26.81 -21.32 -18.18
C LEU A 41 25.69 -21.76 -17.22
N LEU A 42 25.29 -23.03 -17.26
CA LEU A 42 24.28 -23.62 -16.36
C LEU A 42 24.68 -23.50 -14.90
N TYR A 43 25.96 -23.74 -14.58
CA TYR A 43 26.49 -23.55 -13.24
C TYR A 43 26.36 -22.09 -12.77
N ASN A 44 26.76 -21.12 -13.59
CA ASN A 44 26.60 -19.70 -13.25
C ASN A 44 25.14 -19.29 -13.07
N LEU A 45 24.24 -19.77 -13.94
CA LEU A 45 22.79 -19.53 -13.83
C LEU A 45 22.21 -20.12 -12.54
N TYR A 46 22.67 -21.31 -12.13
CA TYR A 46 22.26 -21.94 -10.87
C TYR A 46 22.64 -21.10 -9.65
N TYR A 47 23.87 -20.58 -9.58
CA TYR A 47 24.27 -19.68 -8.49
C TYR A 47 23.46 -18.39 -8.47
N LEU A 48 23.17 -17.82 -9.66
CA LEU A 48 22.39 -16.60 -9.77
C LEU A 48 20.93 -16.83 -9.35
N LEU A 49 20.38 -18.01 -9.63
CA LEU A 49 19.06 -18.43 -9.15
C LEU A 49 19.03 -18.53 -7.62
N ILE A 50 20.02 -19.18 -6.99
CA ILE A 50 20.11 -19.29 -5.52
C ILE A 50 20.20 -17.89 -4.89
N ALA A 51 21.09 -17.03 -5.40
CA ALA A 51 21.24 -15.67 -4.89
C ALA A 51 19.93 -14.88 -5.01
N ASN A 52 19.20 -15.05 -6.12
CA ASN A 52 17.90 -14.42 -6.32
C ASN A 52 16.84 -14.92 -5.32
N ILE A 53 16.75 -16.23 -5.08
CA ILE A 53 15.85 -16.82 -4.08
C ILE A 53 16.12 -16.25 -2.68
N VAL A 54 17.40 -16.11 -2.30
CA VAL A 54 17.78 -15.50 -1.01
C VAL A 54 17.28 -14.05 -0.91
N LEU A 55 17.43 -13.26 -1.99
CA LEU A 55 16.95 -11.88 -2.02
C LEU A 55 15.41 -11.79 -1.97
N ILE A 56 14.70 -12.72 -2.61
CA ILE A 56 13.24 -12.83 -2.52
C ILE A 56 12.83 -13.08 -1.07
N ILE A 57 13.42 -14.09 -0.42
CA ILE A 57 13.10 -14.44 0.98
C ILE A 57 13.38 -13.24 1.90
N ALA A 58 14.55 -12.60 1.78
CA ALA A 58 14.89 -11.42 2.57
C ALA A 58 13.87 -10.29 2.38
N SER A 59 13.48 -10.02 1.13
CA SER A 59 12.52 -8.95 0.81
C SER A 59 11.11 -9.27 1.31
N LEU A 60 10.69 -10.54 1.30
CA LEU A 60 9.43 -11.00 1.90
C LEU A 60 9.42 -10.83 3.42
N VAL A 61 10.53 -11.18 4.10
CA VAL A 61 10.66 -11.00 5.56
C VAL A 61 10.55 -9.54 5.94
N VAL A 62 11.27 -8.64 5.25
CA VAL A 62 11.17 -7.19 5.51
C VAL A 62 9.75 -6.70 5.23
N SER A 63 9.11 -7.16 4.15
CA SER A 63 7.74 -6.80 3.82
C SER A 63 6.73 -7.24 4.89
N ALA A 64 6.91 -8.44 5.47
CA ALA A 64 6.07 -8.94 6.55
C ALA A 64 6.24 -8.11 7.84
N LEU A 65 7.49 -7.80 8.22
CA LEU A 65 7.77 -6.94 9.38
C LEU A 65 7.12 -5.55 9.21
N MET A 66 7.22 -4.97 8.02
CA MET A 66 6.59 -3.69 7.70
C MET A 66 5.06 -3.77 7.75
N GLY A 67 4.47 -4.88 7.32
CA GLY A 67 3.04 -5.16 7.45
C GLY A 67 2.59 -5.18 8.91
N VAL A 68 3.32 -5.88 9.79
CA VAL A 68 3.04 -5.91 11.23
C VAL A 68 3.09 -4.51 11.84
N LEU A 69 4.15 -3.75 11.56
CA LEU A 69 4.25 -2.37 12.04
C LEU A 69 3.08 -1.52 11.55
N PHE A 70 2.73 -1.62 10.27
CA PHE A 70 1.58 -0.90 9.71
C PHE A 70 0.28 -1.27 10.43
N SER A 71 0.01 -2.56 10.67
CA SER A 71 -1.18 -3.03 11.37
C SER A 71 -1.31 -2.52 12.80
N ILE A 72 -0.20 -2.18 13.46
CA ILE A 72 -0.20 -1.58 14.81
C ILE A 72 -0.37 -0.06 14.74
N TYR A 73 0.38 0.60 13.84
CA TYR A 73 0.37 2.07 13.74
C TYR A 73 -0.90 2.62 13.08
N TRP A 74 -1.48 1.91 12.12
CA TRP A 74 -2.62 2.37 11.36
C TRP A 74 -3.87 2.59 12.23
N PRO A 75 -4.34 1.61 13.03
CA PRO A 75 -5.50 1.79 13.88
C PRO A 75 -5.24 2.85 14.96
N SER A 76 -4.02 2.86 15.53
CA SER A 76 -3.61 3.86 16.53
C SER A 76 -3.59 5.29 16.00
N TRP A 77 -3.25 5.49 14.72
CA TRP A 77 -3.32 6.79 14.07
C TRP A 77 -4.76 7.18 13.77
N LEU A 78 -5.57 6.23 13.29
CA LEU A 78 -6.96 6.44 12.91
C LEU A 78 -7.83 6.83 14.12
N ASP A 79 -7.63 6.17 15.26
CA ASP A 79 -8.28 6.49 16.53
C ASP A 79 -7.97 7.93 16.97
N ARG A 80 -6.68 8.31 16.98
CA ARG A 80 -6.24 9.67 17.32
C ARG A 80 -6.78 10.72 16.36
N ALA A 81 -6.72 10.46 15.06
CA ALA A 81 -7.19 11.38 14.03
C ALA A 81 -8.70 11.65 14.17
N LEU A 82 -9.51 10.61 14.37
CA LEU A 82 -10.95 10.75 14.55
C LEU A 82 -11.31 11.39 15.89
N THR A 83 -10.61 11.06 16.97
CA THR A 83 -10.83 11.66 18.29
C THR A 83 -10.59 13.17 18.24
N ASN A 84 -9.45 13.59 17.66
CA ASN A 84 -9.14 15.02 17.51
C ASN A 84 -10.14 15.73 16.60
N LEU A 85 -10.52 15.12 15.49
CA LEU A 85 -11.48 15.70 14.56
C LEU A 85 -12.87 15.85 15.22
N ARG A 86 -13.26 14.92 16.09
CA ARG A 86 -14.53 14.95 16.82
C ARG A 86 -14.66 16.10 17.82
N CYS A 87 -13.54 16.63 18.31
CA CYS A 87 -13.55 17.86 19.11
C CYS A 87 -14.00 19.08 18.29
N LEU A 88 -13.83 19.04 16.96
CA LEU A 88 -14.11 20.16 16.06
C LEU A 88 -15.39 19.95 15.23
N THR A 89 -15.76 18.70 14.92
CA THR A 89 -16.92 18.41 14.08
C THR A 89 -17.48 17.01 14.30
N LYS A 90 -18.76 16.81 13.97
CA LYS A 90 -19.39 15.48 14.02
C LYS A 90 -18.93 14.63 12.83
N THR A 91 -18.21 13.55 13.11
CA THR A 91 -17.80 12.53 12.12
C THR A 91 -18.83 11.40 12.03
N THR A 92 -18.91 10.75 10.87
CA THR A 92 -19.85 9.64 10.63
C THR A 92 -19.41 8.41 11.41
N PHE A 93 -18.11 8.13 11.41
CA PHE A 93 -17.53 7.00 12.15
C PHE A 93 -17.04 7.41 13.54
N SER A 94 -17.22 6.53 14.53
CA SER A 94 -16.56 6.68 15.83
C SER A 94 -15.15 6.13 15.82
N PRO A 95 -14.22 6.68 16.64
CA PRO A 95 -12.83 6.20 16.70
C PRO A 95 -12.75 4.68 16.91
N GLY A 96 -13.52 4.16 17.88
CA GLY A 96 -13.60 2.73 18.15
C GLY A 96 -14.16 1.91 16.97
N VAL A 97 -15.29 2.31 16.38
CA VAL A 97 -15.88 1.58 15.24
C VAL A 97 -14.93 1.61 14.04
N ALA A 98 -14.32 2.74 13.76
CA ALA A 98 -13.42 2.91 12.63
C ALA A 98 -12.15 2.03 12.79
N THR A 99 -11.62 1.93 14.01
CA THR A 99 -10.48 1.07 14.36
C THR A 99 -10.83 -0.41 14.19
N VAL A 100 -12.00 -0.85 14.70
CA VAL A 100 -12.46 -2.24 14.56
C VAL A 100 -12.70 -2.59 13.09
N CYS A 101 -13.39 -1.72 12.34
CA CYS A 101 -13.63 -1.95 10.92
C CYS A 101 -12.33 -2.00 10.10
N ALA A 102 -11.35 -1.14 10.41
CA ALA A 102 -10.05 -1.13 9.74
C ALA A 102 -9.18 -2.36 10.05
N ALA A 103 -9.46 -3.08 11.14
CA ALA A 103 -8.74 -4.29 11.53
C ALA A 103 -9.26 -5.57 10.86
N ILE A 104 -10.41 -5.52 10.17
CA ILE A 104 -10.96 -6.67 9.46
C ILE A 104 -10.10 -6.94 8.21
N PRO A 105 -9.52 -8.14 8.03
CA PRO A 105 -8.77 -8.49 6.82
C PRO A 105 -9.62 -8.29 5.57
N ASP A 106 -8.99 -7.81 4.49
CA ASP A 106 -9.56 -7.54 3.15
C ASP A 106 -10.65 -6.46 3.09
N ILE A 107 -11.70 -6.58 3.91
CA ILE A 107 -12.81 -5.63 4.02
C ILE A 107 -12.34 -4.33 4.68
N GLY A 108 -11.40 -4.39 5.63
CA GLY A 108 -10.90 -3.23 6.35
C GLY A 108 -10.19 -2.22 5.45
N TYR A 109 -9.59 -2.64 4.33
CA TYR A 109 -9.03 -1.74 3.33
C TYR A 109 -10.11 -0.95 2.59
N LEU A 110 -11.22 -1.59 2.23
CA LEU A 110 -12.38 -0.92 1.65
C LEU A 110 -13.00 0.07 2.63
N ILE A 111 -13.24 -0.36 3.88
CA ILE A 111 -13.84 0.54 4.86
C ILE A 111 -12.87 1.69 5.20
N GLY A 112 -11.57 1.39 5.27
CA GLY A 112 -10.51 2.36 5.54
C GLY A 112 -10.48 3.53 4.56
N ILE A 113 -10.68 3.30 3.26
CA ILE A 113 -10.74 4.39 2.28
C ILE A 113 -11.97 5.28 2.47
N PHE A 114 -13.12 4.69 2.85
CA PHE A 114 -14.33 5.46 3.15
C PHE A 114 -14.20 6.26 4.46
N ILE A 115 -13.54 5.71 5.47
CA ILE A 115 -13.21 6.45 6.71
C ILE A 115 -12.31 7.63 6.38
N LEU A 116 -11.25 7.42 5.59
CA LEU A 116 -10.34 8.50 5.16
C LEU A 116 -11.08 9.58 4.37
N TRP A 117 -12.03 9.20 3.52
CA TRP A 117 -12.86 10.13 2.79
C TRP A 117 -13.79 10.95 3.68
N ASP A 118 -14.43 10.34 4.69
CA ASP A 118 -15.25 11.07 5.67
C ASP A 118 -14.37 12.07 6.44
N ILE A 119 -13.20 11.64 6.91
CA ILE A 119 -12.22 12.50 7.58
C ILE A 119 -11.85 13.70 6.68
N ALA A 120 -11.42 13.44 5.45
CA ALA A 120 -11.05 14.48 4.48
C ALA A 120 -12.18 15.46 4.25
N ARG A 121 -13.38 14.98 3.95
CA ARG A 121 -14.53 15.84 3.65
C ARG A 121 -14.87 16.77 4.82
N ARG A 122 -14.77 16.27 6.05
CA ARG A 122 -15.04 17.03 7.27
C ARG A 122 -13.94 18.05 7.53
N GLN A 123 -12.67 17.66 7.36
CA GLN A 123 -11.52 18.56 7.51
C GLN A 123 -11.55 19.69 6.48
N GLN A 124 -11.81 19.37 5.21
CA GLN A 124 -11.94 20.34 4.12
C GLN A 124 -13.03 21.36 4.42
N LYS A 125 -14.22 20.91 4.83
CA LYS A 125 -15.32 21.81 5.21
C LYS A 125 -14.95 22.75 6.36
N LEU A 126 -14.22 22.27 7.37
CA LEU A 126 -13.75 23.12 8.47
C LEU A 126 -12.73 24.15 7.97
N LEU A 127 -11.76 23.73 7.15
CA LEU A 127 -10.74 24.61 6.61
C LEU A 127 -11.32 25.65 5.64
N ASP A 128 -12.35 25.29 4.86
CA ASP A 128 -13.10 26.22 4.01
C ASP A 128 -13.77 27.32 4.83
N VAL A 129 -14.44 26.95 5.94
CA VAL A 129 -15.10 27.91 6.85
C VAL A 129 -14.07 28.84 7.49
N LEU A 130 -12.86 28.35 7.77
CA LEU A 130 -11.77 29.14 8.32
C LEU A 130 -10.98 29.93 7.27
N GLY A 131 -11.27 29.77 5.97
CA GLY A 131 -10.57 30.44 4.88
C GLY A 131 -9.11 30.00 4.69
N ILE A 132 -8.75 28.79 5.14
CA ILE A 132 -7.37 28.29 5.14
C ILE A 132 -7.12 27.47 3.89
N GLN A 133 -6.02 27.74 3.18
CA GLN A 133 -5.65 26.97 2.00
C GLN A 133 -5.21 25.53 2.36
N TYR A 134 -5.68 24.56 1.58
CA TYR A 134 -5.33 23.14 1.73
C TYR A 134 -5.31 22.41 0.39
N THR A 135 -4.66 21.24 0.38
CA THR A 135 -4.68 20.31 -0.75
C THR A 135 -5.95 19.47 -0.67
N PRO A 136 -6.91 19.52 -1.61
CA PRO A 136 -8.13 18.72 -1.54
C PRO A 136 -7.85 17.25 -1.87
N VAL A 137 -8.63 16.35 -1.26
CA VAL A 137 -8.70 14.94 -1.68
C VAL A 137 -9.58 14.84 -2.92
N ALA A 138 -9.01 14.40 -4.04
CA ALA A 138 -9.76 14.24 -5.27
C ALA A 138 -10.62 12.98 -5.24
N ARG A 139 -11.91 13.11 -5.59
CA ARG A 139 -12.85 11.98 -5.69
C ARG A 139 -12.37 10.90 -6.68
N ARG A 140 -11.64 11.33 -7.72
CA ARG A 140 -11.00 10.44 -8.71
C ARG A 140 -10.06 9.43 -8.04
N ASP A 141 -9.26 9.84 -7.06
CA ASP A 141 -8.29 8.94 -6.42
C ASP A 141 -8.99 7.83 -5.62
N LEU A 142 -10.16 8.11 -5.05
CA LEU A 142 -10.99 7.12 -4.37
C LEU A 142 -11.60 6.11 -5.35
N VAL A 143 -12.10 6.58 -6.49
CA VAL A 143 -12.62 5.71 -7.55
C VAL A 143 -11.49 4.81 -8.10
N LEU A 144 -10.32 5.38 -8.36
CA LEU A 144 -9.16 4.60 -8.82
C LEU A 144 -8.73 3.55 -7.79
N PHE A 145 -8.76 3.87 -6.49
CA PHE A 145 -8.47 2.91 -5.44
C PHE A 145 -9.40 1.69 -5.51
N VAL A 146 -10.71 1.92 -5.62
CA VAL A 146 -11.70 0.84 -5.73
C VAL A 146 -11.48 0.02 -6.99
N ILE A 147 -11.20 0.66 -8.13
CA ILE A 147 -10.89 -0.04 -9.39
C ILE A 147 -9.68 -0.94 -9.23
N PHE A 148 -8.56 -0.43 -8.70
CA PHE A 148 -7.35 -1.23 -8.53
C PHE A 148 -7.54 -2.35 -7.51
N LEU A 149 -8.34 -2.14 -6.46
CA LEU A 149 -8.65 -3.20 -5.50
C LEU A 149 -9.47 -4.33 -6.14
N LEU A 150 -10.49 -4.00 -6.93
CA LEU A 150 -11.26 -5.00 -7.67
C LEU A 150 -10.35 -5.75 -8.66
N LEU A 151 -9.48 -5.04 -9.36
CA LEU A 151 -8.54 -5.64 -10.30
C LEU A 151 -7.57 -6.59 -9.60
N ALA A 152 -7.06 -6.22 -8.41
CA ALA A 152 -6.21 -7.10 -7.61
C ALA A 152 -6.92 -8.40 -7.22
N ASN A 153 -8.20 -8.31 -6.81
CA ASN A 153 -9.00 -9.49 -6.46
C ASN A 153 -9.28 -10.39 -7.67
N ILE A 154 -9.57 -9.79 -8.83
CA ILE A 154 -9.78 -10.56 -10.08
C ILE A 154 -8.49 -11.30 -10.46
N VAL A 155 -7.34 -10.64 -10.39
CA VAL A 155 -6.08 -11.23 -10.79
C VAL A 155 -5.57 -12.26 -9.77
N ALA A 156 -5.98 -12.15 -8.51
CA ALA A 156 -5.67 -13.13 -7.47
C ALA A 156 -6.33 -14.51 -7.68
N TYR A 157 -7.28 -14.65 -8.62
CA TYR A 157 -7.79 -15.96 -9.00
C TYR A 157 -6.65 -16.83 -9.57
N GLU A 158 -6.47 -18.03 -9.00
CA GLU A 158 -5.32 -18.91 -9.25
C GLU A 158 -5.02 -19.15 -10.74
N GLY A 159 -6.05 -19.28 -11.57
CA GLY A 159 -5.90 -19.49 -13.01
C GLY A 159 -5.32 -18.29 -13.77
N ILE A 160 -5.43 -17.08 -13.25
CA ILE A 160 -4.90 -15.85 -13.87
C ILE A 160 -3.50 -15.58 -13.34
N VAL A 161 -3.30 -15.64 -12.02
CA VAL A 161 -2.02 -15.28 -11.38
C VAL A 161 -0.86 -16.16 -11.85
N ALA A 162 -1.13 -17.43 -12.19
CA ALA A 162 -0.14 -18.37 -12.71
C ALA A 162 0.40 -18.00 -14.10
N THR A 163 -0.22 -17.04 -14.80
CA THR A 163 0.24 -16.55 -16.09
C THR A 163 1.15 -15.34 -15.94
N ARG A 164 2.16 -15.20 -16.81
CA ARG A 164 3.00 -13.99 -16.88
C ARG A 164 2.18 -12.68 -16.92
N PRO A 165 1.18 -12.51 -17.82
CA PRO A 165 0.34 -11.30 -17.81
C PRO A 165 -0.46 -11.14 -16.50
N GLY A 166 -0.89 -12.23 -15.87
CA GLY A 166 -1.52 -12.20 -14.56
C GLY A 166 -0.59 -11.69 -13.46
N CYS A 167 0.65 -12.16 -13.39
CA CYS A 167 1.65 -11.61 -12.47
C CYS A 167 1.83 -10.10 -12.68
N PHE A 168 1.98 -9.63 -13.93
CA PHE A 168 2.09 -8.20 -14.22
C PHE A 168 0.85 -7.40 -13.81
N ALA A 169 -0.35 -7.93 -14.08
CA ALA A 169 -1.60 -7.28 -13.70
C ALA A 169 -1.75 -7.21 -12.16
N ALA A 170 -1.34 -8.25 -11.43
CA ALA A 170 -1.33 -8.26 -9.97
C ALA A 170 -0.39 -7.17 -9.45
N CYS A 171 0.80 -7.05 -10.04
CA CYS A 171 1.77 -6.02 -9.70
C CYS A 171 1.21 -4.61 -9.91
N ALA A 172 0.67 -4.35 -11.11
CA ALA A 172 0.09 -3.06 -11.45
C ALA A 172 -1.08 -2.71 -10.52
N SER A 173 -1.91 -3.69 -10.16
CA SER A 173 -3.03 -3.48 -9.23
C SER A 173 -2.57 -3.12 -7.82
N ILE A 174 -1.58 -3.83 -7.26
CA ILE A 174 -1.03 -3.55 -5.92
C ILE A 174 -0.39 -2.16 -5.88
N ILE A 175 0.41 -1.81 -6.89
CA ILE A 175 1.01 -0.48 -7.01
C ILE A 175 -0.09 0.59 -7.11
N GLY A 176 -1.11 0.34 -7.92
CA GLY A 176 -2.27 1.22 -8.07
C GLY A 176 -3.00 1.47 -6.75
N ILE A 177 -3.29 0.42 -5.98
CA ILE A 177 -3.88 0.49 -4.63
C ILE A 177 -3.02 1.37 -3.72
N MET A 178 -1.71 1.13 -3.68
CA MET A 178 -0.81 1.88 -2.79
C MET A 178 -0.70 3.35 -3.16
N VAL A 179 -0.54 3.65 -4.45
CA VAL A 179 -0.41 5.03 -4.93
C VAL A 179 -1.70 5.81 -4.65
N THR A 180 -2.85 5.22 -4.94
CA THR A 180 -4.15 5.86 -4.70
C THR A 180 -4.42 6.03 -3.21
N TRP A 181 -4.10 5.04 -2.38
CA TRP A 181 -4.16 5.15 -0.92
C TRP A 181 -3.30 6.31 -0.39
N LEU A 182 -2.06 6.43 -0.88
CA LEU A 182 -1.17 7.53 -0.48
C LEU A 182 -1.68 8.90 -0.93
N ARG A 183 -2.30 9.00 -2.12
CA ARG A 183 -2.89 10.25 -2.61
C ARG A 183 -4.10 10.70 -1.80
N VAL A 184 -4.82 9.78 -1.17
CA VAL A 184 -5.92 10.12 -0.24
C VAL A 184 -5.38 10.40 1.16
N LEU A 185 -4.52 9.53 1.69
CA LEU A 185 -4.00 9.64 3.05
C LEU A 185 -3.18 10.90 3.27
N ARG A 186 -2.36 11.31 2.28
CA ARG A 186 -1.46 12.46 2.43
C ARG A 186 -2.21 13.77 2.72
N PRO A 187 -3.16 14.18 1.86
CA PRO A 187 -3.96 15.36 2.16
C PRO A 187 -4.72 15.25 3.48
N CYS A 188 -5.26 14.09 3.86
CA CYS A 188 -5.93 13.93 5.17
C CYS A 188 -5.00 14.24 6.35
N VAL A 189 -3.75 13.74 6.30
CA VAL A 189 -2.77 13.99 7.35
C VAL A 189 -2.36 15.46 7.37
N GLU A 190 -2.10 16.06 6.20
CA GLU A 190 -1.74 17.48 6.10
C GLU A 190 -2.85 18.39 6.62
N GLN A 191 -4.10 18.14 6.22
CA GLN A 191 -5.27 18.88 6.69
C GLN A 191 -5.49 18.72 8.20
N GLY A 192 -5.38 17.50 8.72
CA GLY A 192 -5.50 17.21 10.14
C GLY A 192 -4.44 17.91 10.99
N ASN A 193 -3.19 17.94 10.51
CA ASN A 193 -2.11 18.64 11.20
C ASN A 193 -2.33 20.16 11.24
N LYS A 194 -2.82 20.77 10.17
CA LYS A 194 -3.17 22.21 10.15
C LYS A 194 -4.25 22.52 11.17
N LEU A 195 -5.33 21.73 11.20
CA LEU A 195 -6.41 21.91 12.19
C LEU A 195 -5.91 21.74 13.62
N TYR A 196 -5.02 20.78 13.86
CA TYR A 196 -4.42 20.56 15.17
C TYR A 196 -3.53 21.73 15.63
N GLN A 197 -2.72 22.30 14.73
CA GLN A 197 -1.89 23.48 15.01
C GLN A 197 -2.75 24.69 15.40
N LEU A 198 -3.82 24.96 14.65
CA LEU A 198 -4.77 26.04 14.97
C LEU A 198 -5.43 25.84 16.32
N GLN A 199 -5.80 24.61 16.66
CA GLN A 199 -6.36 24.30 17.96
C GLN A 199 -5.36 24.58 19.10
N GLN A 200 -4.07 24.32 18.90
CA GLN A 200 -3.04 24.64 19.88
C GLN A 200 -2.79 26.14 20.02
N GLU A 201 -2.88 26.90 18.92
CA GLU A 201 -2.73 28.36 18.93
C GLU A 201 -3.91 29.05 19.63
N VAL A 202 -5.14 28.56 19.45
CA VAL A 202 -6.33 29.10 20.13
C VAL A 202 -6.37 28.78 21.62
N ILE A 203 -5.74 27.68 22.06
CA ILE A 203 -5.75 27.22 23.46
C ILE A 203 -4.57 27.81 24.27
N LYS A 204 -3.55 28.37 23.62
CA LYS A 204 -2.48 29.09 24.33
C LYS A 204 -2.88 30.57 24.51
N PRO A 205 -3.07 31.05 25.76
CA PRO A 205 -3.30 32.47 26.02
C PRO A 205 -2.07 33.33 25.76
#